data_AF-A0A518G570-F1
#
_entry.id   AF-A0A518G570-F1
#
_cell.length_a   1.000
_cell.length_b   1.000
_cell.length_c   1.000
_cell.angle_alpha   90.00
_cell.angle_beta   90.00
_cell.angle_gamma   90.00
#
_symmetry.space_group_name_H-M   'P 1'
#
loop_
_entity.id
_entity.type
_entity.pdbx_description
1 polymer ?
#
loop_
_entity_poly.entity_id
_entity_poly.type
_entity_poly.pdbx_seq_one_letter_code
_entity_poly.pdbx_strand_id
1 'polypeptide(L)'
;MCLVFFLAVLLVSPSMGQSPAASAVDINLSGPVRIAKLLWKANPQAASSSLAKTINTALERKMVEELRVALLPLETSARQVVEVDSDSEVRQAVALAAILMIDGQEGEWSTVELTNRLKRIAELDQRELVLKSWFSVQPDRSKEYFEHLLASEQADEAWIGKVVQTGLTYDRARYEEAILANWANLPASVQLSAIEPLTRQAGSMRRLVQAVADGKIQRDLINTNQLQKWASSSQQELKEELEQVWGKVRVAQNVARQKVVQSALQNLRAGSPGSASRGALVFERVCSQCHRFRGKGFEVGPDITNNGRGNLEQLASNILDPSLVIGPAFQARMLLTVDGDLLSGILVGESERYIQLKLQGGKIVEFDREQEIEELKVSDKSMMPEGLEAQMTEQELRDLFAYLCLLKPLGAEDNELIPGTPDGFVQP
;
A
#
# COMPACT_ATOMS: atom_id res chain seq x y z
N MET A 1 -47.17 -3.12 31.96
CA MET A 1 -48.45 -2.47 32.34
C MET A 1 -48.06 -1.22 33.12
N CYS A 2 -48.35 0.02 32.79
CA CYS A 2 -49.20 0.78 31.86
C CYS A 2 -48.77 2.25 32.11
N LEU A 3 -48.91 3.30 31.29
CA LEU A 3 -49.22 3.58 29.89
C LEU A 3 -49.18 5.15 29.84
N VAL A 4 -48.71 5.73 28.72
CA VAL A 4 -49.17 7.01 28.09
C VAL A 4 -48.82 8.37 28.76
N PHE A 5 -48.24 9.42 28.15
CA PHE A 5 -48.27 10.11 26.83
C PHE A 5 -49.04 11.47 26.87
N PHE A 6 -48.48 12.47 26.16
CA PHE A 6 -49.06 13.69 25.53
C PHE A 6 -49.17 15.04 26.29
N LEU A 7 -48.31 15.98 25.82
CA LEU A 7 -48.59 17.28 25.14
C LEU A 7 -48.95 18.57 25.92
N ALA A 8 -48.16 19.63 25.66
CA ALA A 8 -48.66 20.92 25.17
C ALA A 8 -47.53 21.74 24.50
N VAL A 9 -47.79 22.21 23.27
CA VAL A 9 -46.98 23.09 22.42
C VAL A 9 -47.79 24.37 22.16
N LEU A 10 -47.09 25.45 21.76
CA LEU A 10 -47.54 26.74 21.18
C LEU A 10 -47.65 27.87 22.23
N LEU A 11 -47.04 29.06 22.09
CA LEU A 11 -46.79 29.89 20.90
C LEU A 11 -45.54 30.79 21.11
N VAL A 12 -44.76 31.02 20.05
CA VAL A 12 -44.45 32.33 19.41
C VAL A 12 -43.31 32.10 18.39
N SER A 13 -43.56 32.45 17.13
CA SER A 13 -42.60 32.53 16.00
C SER A 13 -42.47 34.01 15.59
N PRO A 14 -41.61 34.40 14.61
CA PRO A 14 -40.23 34.01 14.29
C PRO A 14 -39.30 35.24 14.17
N SER A 15 -37.98 35.06 14.19
CA SER A 15 -37.06 36.01 13.53
C SER A 15 -36.04 35.26 12.69
N MET A 16 -35.99 35.62 11.41
CA MET A 16 -35.07 35.08 10.41
C MET A 16 -33.61 35.41 10.74
N GLY A 17 -32.73 34.48 10.38
CA GLY A 17 -31.32 34.79 10.11
C GLY A 17 -30.33 34.01 10.96
N GLN A 18 -30.06 32.76 10.57
CA GLN A 18 -28.73 32.17 10.37
C GLN A 18 -28.87 30.65 10.26
N SER A 19 -28.25 30.08 9.24
CA SER A 19 -28.10 28.63 9.08
C SER A 19 -27.32 28.07 10.29
N PRO A 20 -27.77 27.00 10.97
CA PRO A 20 -26.97 26.42 12.02
C PRO A 20 -25.77 25.72 11.39
N ALA A 21 -24.58 26.25 11.65
CA ALA A 21 -23.36 25.46 11.63
C ALA A 21 -23.61 24.18 12.43
N ALA A 22 -23.21 23.04 11.88
CA ALA A 22 -23.30 21.75 12.53
C ALA A 22 -22.77 21.87 13.97
N SER A 23 -23.66 21.76 14.95
CA SER A 23 -23.34 21.88 16.36
C SER A 23 -22.32 20.81 16.73
N ALA A 24 -21.17 21.24 17.27
CA ALA A 24 -20.28 20.36 18.00
C ALA A 24 -21.10 19.66 19.10
N VAL A 25 -21.23 18.35 19.03
CA VAL A 25 -21.78 17.56 20.14
C VAL A 25 -20.82 17.75 21.31
N ASP A 26 -21.27 18.31 22.43
CA ASP A 26 -20.49 18.37 23.68
C ASP A 26 -20.17 16.95 24.14
N ILE A 27 -18.96 16.46 23.83
CA ILE A 27 -18.50 15.15 24.26
C ILE A 27 -18.03 15.26 25.72
N ASN A 28 -18.76 14.63 26.64
CA ASN A 28 -18.38 14.59 28.04
C ASN A 28 -17.22 13.59 28.27
N LEU A 29 -15.98 14.07 28.24
CA LEU A 29 -14.77 13.30 28.59
C LEU A 29 -14.61 13.09 30.10
N SER A 30 -15.14 14.01 30.92
CA SER A 30 -14.96 14.00 32.38
C SER A 30 -15.76 12.91 33.10
N GLY A 31 -16.95 12.57 32.60
CA GLY A 31 -17.83 11.55 33.18
C GLY A 31 -17.19 10.16 33.25
N PRO A 32 -16.72 9.62 32.11
CA PRO A 32 -16.00 8.35 32.07
C PRO A 32 -14.76 8.33 32.97
N VAL A 33 -13.99 9.41 33.03
CA VAL A 33 -12.79 9.49 33.87
C VAL A 33 -13.14 9.44 35.37
N ARG A 34 -14.21 10.13 35.79
CA ARG A 34 -14.72 10.06 37.17
C ARG A 34 -15.21 8.65 37.52
N ILE A 35 -15.92 7.98 36.61
CA ILE A 35 -16.38 6.60 36.81
C ILE A 35 -15.19 5.65 36.91
N ALA A 36 -14.20 5.78 36.03
CA ALA A 36 -12.98 4.97 36.07
C ALA A 36 -12.24 5.14 37.40
N LYS A 37 -12.16 6.36 37.95
CA LYS A 37 -11.58 6.61 39.29
C LYS A 37 -12.29 5.84 40.39
N LEU A 38 -13.63 5.84 40.39
CA LEU A 38 -14.44 5.15 41.40
C LEU A 38 -14.32 3.62 41.28
N LEU A 39 -14.32 3.12 40.04
CA LEU A 39 -14.24 1.69 39.75
C LEU A 39 -12.81 1.15 39.80
N TRP A 40 -11.78 2.00 39.86
CA TRP A 40 -10.38 1.58 39.76
C TRP A 40 -10.00 0.49 40.77
N LYS A 41 -10.54 0.55 42.00
CA LYS A 41 -10.34 -0.48 43.03
C LYS A 41 -11.34 -1.65 42.93
N ALA A 42 -12.60 -1.36 42.58
CA ALA A 42 -13.70 -2.33 42.64
C ALA A 42 -13.83 -3.21 41.38
N ASN A 43 -13.56 -2.64 40.21
CA ASN A 43 -13.53 -3.33 38.92
C ASN A 43 -12.45 -2.69 38.01
N PRO A 44 -11.17 -3.04 38.24
CA PRO A 44 -10.05 -2.39 37.55
C PRO A 44 -10.06 -2.61 36.04
N GLN A 45 -10.57 -3.75 35.57
CA GLN A 45 -10.64 -4.09 34.15
C GLN A 45 -11.67 -3.21 33.42
N ALA A 46 -12.88 -3.09 33.96
CA ALA A 46 -13.92 -2.23 33.38
C ALA A 46 -13.49 -0.74 33.39
N ALA A 47 -12.83 -0.30 34.47
CA ALA A 47 -12.28 1.06 34.56
C ALA A 47 -11.25 1.32 33.46
N SER A 48 -10.32 0.37 33.24
CA SER A 48 -9.27 0.50 32.21
C SER A 48 -9.83 0.49 30.81
N SER A 49 -10.76 -0.42 30.49
CA SER A 49 -11.41 -0.46 29.17
C SER A 49 -12.21 0.80 28.87
N SER A 50 -12.93 1.34 29.86
CA SER A 50 -13.65 2.61 29.71
C SER A 50 -12.69 3.76 29.44
N LEU A 51 -11.59 3.84 30.19
CA LEU A 51 -10.62 4.92 30.08
C LEU A 51 -9.83 4.84 28.77
N ALA A 52 -9.42 3.65 28.33
CA ALA A 52 -8.82 3.43 27.01
C ALA A 52 -9.69 3.97 25.88
N LYS A 53 -11.00 3.68 25.93
CA LYS A 53 -11.98 4.18 24.95
C LYS A 53 -12.09 5.70 24.99
N THR A 54 -12.11 6.30 26.17
CA THR A 54 -12.14 7.77 26.32
C THR A 54 -10.88 8.42 25.75
N ILE A 55 -9.70 7.88 26.03
CA ILE A 55 -8.43 8.38 25.50
C ILE A 55 -8.41 8.30 23.96
N ASN A 56 -8.76 7.14 23.39
CA ASN A 56 -8.84 6.98 21.93
C ASN A 56 -9.84 7.96 21.29
N THR A 57 -11.01 8.14 21.89
CA THR A 57 -12.04 9.07 21.38
C THR A 57 -11.51 10.50 21.37
N ALA A 58 -10.82 10.93 22.43
CA ALA A 58 -10.25 12.27 22.50
C ALA A 58 -9.11 12.47 21.48
N LEU A 59 -8.24 11.47 21.30
CA LEU A 59 -7.19 11.46 20.28
C LEU A 59 -7.77 11.63 18.87
N GLU A 60 -8.78 10.85 18.51
CA GLU A 60 -9.47 10.92 17.22
C GLU A 60 -10.14 12.28 16.98
N ARG A 61 -10.63 12.91 18.04
CA ARG A 61 -11.30 14.23 18.01
C ARG A 61 -10.33 15.40 18.21
N LYS A 62 -9.04 15.15 18.38
CA LYS A 62 -8.00 16.16 18.69
C LYS A 62 -8.30 16.99 19.95
N MET A 63 -8.97 16.40 20.94
CA MET A 63 -9.33 17.03 22.22
C MET A 63 -8.30 16.72 23.32
N VAL A 64 -7.02 16.95 23.00
CA VAL A 64 -5.90 16.52 23.85
C VAL A 64 -5.87 17.29 25.17
N GLU A 65 -6.10 18.60 25.13
CA GLU A 65 -6.05 19.46 26.32
C GLU A 65 -7.25 19.25 27.24
N GLU A 66 -8.45 19.05 26.67
CA GLU A 66 -9.65 18.73 27.44
C GLU A 66 -9.51 17.37 28.14
N LEU A 67 -8.94 16.39 27.45
CA LEU A 67 -8.62 15.09 28.04
C LEU A 67 -7.59 15.24 29.16
N ARG A 68 -6.52 16.01 28.93
CA ARG A 68 -5.48 16.26 29.94
C ARG A 68 -6.08 16.80 31.24
N VAL A 69 -6.90 17.85 31.15
CA VAL A 69 -7.59 18.42 32.31
C VAL A 69 -8.49 17.40 32.99
N ALA A 70 -9.22 16.59 32.22
CA ALA A 70 -10.09 15.55 32.76
C ALA A 70 -9.31 14.45 33.51
N LEU A 71 -8.07 14.16 33.09
CA LEU A 71 -7.22 13.10 33.65
C LEU A 71 -6.45 13.51 34.91
N LEU A 72 -6.24 14.81 35.18
CA LEU A 72 -5.51 15.29 36.38
C LEU A 72 -5.94 14.62 37.70
N PRO A 73 -7.23 14.37 37.98
CA PRO A 73 -7.64 13.72 39.23
C PRO A 73 -7.19 12.25 39.36
N LEU A 74 -6.70 11.61 38.29
CA LEU A 74 -6.20 10.24 38.28
C LEU A 74 -4.67 10.14 38.45
N GLU A 75 -3.94 11.24 38.42
CA GLU A 75 -2.47 11.24 38.34
C GLU A 75 -1.81 10.32 39.37
N THR A 76 -2.12 10.50 40.66
CA THR A 76 -1.54 9.70 41.75
C THR A 76 -1.84 8.21 41.59
N SER A 77 -3.06 7.86 41.17
CA SER A 77 -3.46 6.45 40.97
C SER A 77 -2.79 5.85 39.74
N ALA A 78 -2.60 6.63 38.68
CA ALA A 78 -1.90 6.18 37.48
C ALA A 78 -0.41 5.93 37.76
N ARG A 79 0.27 6.85 38.47
CA ARG A 79 1.70 6.69 38.85
C ARG A 79 1.92 5.44 39.70
N GLN A 80 1.07 5.21 40.71
CA GLN A 80 1.12 3.99 41.52
C GLN A 80 1.02 2.70 40.69
N VAL A 81 0.19 2.69 39.65
CA VAL A 81 0.01 1.51 38.78
C VAL A 81 1.18 1.32 37.82
N VAL A 82 1.84 2.39 37.40
CA VAL A 82 3.02 2.30 36.51
C VAL A 82 4.29 1.91 37.28
N GLU A 83 4.39 2.27 38.55
CA GLU A 83 5.50 1.90 39.44
C GLU A 83 5.38 0.47 39.97
N VAL A 84 4.17 0.04 40.34
CA VAL A 84 3.91 -1.32 40.80
C VAL A 84 3.69 -2.20 39.58
N ASP A 85 4.60 -3.15 39.33
CA ASP A 85 4.50 -4.12 38.24
C ASP A 85 3.16 -4.89 38.34
N SER A 86 2.14 -4.39 37.66
CA SER A 86 0.76 -4.84 37.84
C SER A 86 0.48 -6.01 36.89
N ASP A 87 -0.18 -7.06 37.37
CA ASP A 87 -0.50 -8.28 36.60
C ASP A 87 -1.40 -8.08 35.35
N SER A 88 -1.67 -6.85 34.92
CA SER A 88 -2.57 -6.55 33.80
C SER A 88 -1.99 -5.51 32.87
N GLU A 89 -1.66 -5.96 31.67
CA GLU A 89 -1.09 -5.12 30.60
C GLU A 89 -2.00 -3.95 30.21
N VAL A 90 -3.32 -4.18 30.14
CA VAL A 90 -4.31 -3.14 29.82
C VAL A 90 -4.28 -2.03 30.87
N ARG A 91 -4.20 -2.38 32.16
CA ARG A 91 -4.11 -1.40 33.25
C ARG A 91 -2.85 -0.56 33.13
N GLN A 92 -1.72 -1.23 32.91
CA GLN A 92 -0.43 -0.57 32.79
C GLN A 92 -0.41 0.37 31.58
N ALA A 93 -0.88 -0.08 30.41
CA ALA A 93 -0.93 0.73 29.19
C ALA A 93 -1.82 1.96 29.34
N VAL A 94 -3.01 1.81 29.93
CA VAL A 94 -3.93 2.93 30.16
C VAL A 94 -3.39 3.92 31.18
N ALA A 95 -2.77 3.44 32.26
CA ALA A 95 -2.12 4.30 33.24
C ALA A 95 -0.94 5.05 32.62
N LEU A 96 -0.14 4.38 31.79
CA LEU A 96 0.99 4.97 31.07
C LEU A 96 0.51 6.06 30.11
N ALA A 97 -0.51 5.77 29.28
CA ALA A 97 -1.14 6.75 28.40
C ALA A 97 -1.68 7.96 29.16
N ALA A 98 -2.33 7.75 30.31
CA ALA A 98 -2.85 8.84 31.13
C ALA A 98 -1.74 9.73 31.70
N ILE A 99 -0.64 9.14 32.21
CA ILE A 99 0.52 9.90 32.70
C ILE A 99 1.11 10.75 31.58
N LEU A 100 1.31 10.17 30.39
CA LEU A 100 1.81 10.91 29.23
C LEU A 100 0.95 12.13 28.91
N MET A 101 -0.37 11.95 28.92
CA MET A 101 -1.31 13.04 28.67
C MET A 101 -1.24 14.13 29.74
N ILE A 102 -1.04 13.76 31.00
CA ILE A 102 -0.95 14.69 32.13
C ILE A 102 0.36 15.49 32.10
N ASP A 103 1.48 14.78 31.97
CA ASP A 103 2.83 15.36 31.99
C ASP A 103 3.10 16.21 30.74
N GLY A 104 2.41 15.92 29.63
CA GLY A 104 2.45 16.73 28.42
C GLY A 104 3.87 16.82 27.84
N GLN A 105 4.28 18.03 27.49
CA GLN A 105 5.61 18.36 26.98
C GLN A 105 6.72 18.28 28.04
N GLU A 106 6.37 18.29 29.32
CA GLU A 106 7.32 18.35 30.44
C GLU A 106 7.78 16.96 30.91
N GLY A 107 7.17 15.89 30.39
CA GLY A 107 7.48 14.51 30.77
C GLY A 107 8.94 14.08 30.51
N GLU A 108 9.57 13.52 31.55
CA GLU A 108 10.98 13.11 31.63
C GLU A 108 11.30 11.73 31.03
N TRP A 109 10.47 11.17 30.13
CA TRP A 109 10.81 9.87 29.54
C TRP A 109 11.69 10.03 28.31
N SER A 110 12.90 9.46 28.40
CA SER A 110 13.76 9.25 27.24
C SER A 110 13.11 8.27 26.27
N THR A 111 13.53 8.31 25.00
CA THR A 111 13.11 7.34 23.97
C THR A 111 13.39 5.90 24.38
N VAL A 112 14.50 5.67 25.09
CA VAL A 112 14.90 4.36 25.65
C VAL A 112 13.92 3.90 26.73
N GLU A 113 13.57 4.79 27.67
CA GLU A 113 12.64 4.45 28.75
C GLU A 113 11.25 4.12 28.21
N LEU A 114 10.75 4.91 27.26
CA LEU A 114 9.48 4.64 26.58
C LEU A 114 9.52 3.31 25.84
N THR A 115 10.60 3.02 25.12
CA THR A 115 10.80 1.74 24.40
C THR A 115 10.69 0.56 25.37
N ASN A 116 11.40 0.63 26.51
CA ASN A 116 11.42 -0.44 27.50
C ASN A 116 10.03 -0.67 28.12
N ARG A 117 9.25 0.40 28.34
CA ARG A 117 7.89 0.30 28.87
C ARG A 117 6.92 -0.28 27.84
N LEU A 118 7.00 0.16 26.58
CA LEU A 118 6.18 -0.38 25.50
C LEU A 118 6.44 -1.87 25.27
N LYS A 119 7.71 -2.32 25.35
CA LYS A 119 8.08 -3.74 25.21
C LYS A 119 7.44 -4.65 26.26
N ARG A 120 7.07 -4.14 27.45
CA ARG A 120 6.40 -4.91 28.51
C ARG A 120 4.91 -5.13 28.27
N ILE A 121 4.30 -4.39 27.35
CA ILE A 121 2.89 -4.53 26.98
C ILE A 121 2.82 -5.51 25.81
N ALA A 122 2.40 -6.76 26.00
CA ALA A 122 2.37 -7.74 24.92
C ALA A 122 1.29 -7.41 23.87
N GLU A 123 0.11 -6.97 24.30
CA GLU A 123 -1.00 -6.62 23.40
C GLU A 123 -0.71 -5.35 22.55
N LEU A 124 -0.64 -5.53 21.21
CA LEU A 124 -0.25 -4.47 20.28
C LEU A 124 -1.19 -3.25 20.29
N ASP A 125 -2.49 -3.45 20.49
CA ASP A 125 -3.47 -2.35 20.52
C ASP A 125 -3.30 -1.48 21.78
N GLN A 126 -2.94 -2.09 22.91
CA GLN A 126 -2.65 -1.37 24.14
C GLN A 126 -1.32 -0.62 24.04
N ARG A 127 -0.33 -1.24 23.39
CA ARG A 127 0.95 -0.60 23.07
C ARG A 127 0.75 0.59 22.11
N GLU A 128 -0.12 0.45 21.11
CA GLU A 128 -0.49 1.54 20.19
C GLU A 128 -1.17 2.71 20.90
N LEU A 129 -2.08 2.45 21.84
CA LEU A 129 -2.76 3.51 22.62
C LEU A 129 -1.74 4.44 23.32
N VAL A 130 -0.71 3.85 23.94
CA VAL A 130 0.37 4.59 24.56
C VAL A 130 1.15 5.40 23.51
N LEU A 131 1.49 4.77 22.38
CA LEU A 131 2.23 5.43 21.31
C LEU A 131 1.48 6.65 20.75
N LYS A 132 0.18 6.50 20.45
CA LYS A 132 -0.69 7.61 20.01
C LYS A 132 -0.76 8.72 21.05
N SER A 133 -0.83 8.35 22.33
CA SER A 133 -0.82 9.32 23.44
C SER A 133 0.48 10.12 23.43
N TRP A 134 1.62 9.46 23.31
CA TRP A 134 2.92 10.13 23.16
C TRP A 134 2.98 11.06 21.95
N PHE A 135 2.56 10.58 20.77
CA PHE A 135 2.55 11.38 19.54
C PHE A 135 1.72 12.66 19.68
N SER A 136 0.69 12.64 20.51
CA SER A 136 -0.19 13.79 20.74
C SER A 136 0.36 14.86 21.66
N VAL A 137 1.23 14.48 22.58
CA VAL A 137 1.78 15.40 23.58
C VAL A 137 3.23 15.74 23.36
N GLN A 138 3.97 14.97 22.56
CA GLN A 138 5.41 15.11 22.30
C GLN A 138 5.77 14.96 20.80
N PRO A 139 5.18 15.74 19.87
CA PRO A 139 5.35 15.58 18.43
C PRO A 139 6.80 15.64 17.91
N ASP A 140 7.69 16.40 18.55
CA ASP A 140 9.08 16.52 18.07
C ASP A 140 9.93 15.32 18.52
N ARG A 141 9.80 14.93 19.79
CA ARG A 141 10.44 13.71 20.33
C ARG A 141 9.84 12.43 19.73
N SER A 142 8.58 12.46 19.30
CA SER A 142 7.97 11.30 18.67
C SER A 142 8.57 11.00 17.29
N LYS A 143 9.03 12.01 16.54
CA LYS A 143 9.76 11.79 15.28
C LYS A 143 11.09 11.08 15.55
N GLU A 144 11.86 11.55 16.52
CA GLU A 144 13.14 10.93 16.93
C GLU A 144 12.93 9.48 17.40
N TYR A 145 11.92 9.24 18.25
CA TYR A 145 11.55 7.89 18.69
C TYR A 145 11.19 6.98 17.50
N PHE A 146 10.37 7.50 16.58
CA PHE A 146 9.92 6.77 15.41
C PHE A 146 11.10 6.40 14.50
N GLU A 147 12.00 7.34 14.22
CA GLU A 147 13.23 7.10 13.46
C GLU A 147 14.14 6.06 14.12
N HIS A 148 14.36 6.19 15.43
CA HIS A 148 15.16 5.22 16.19
C HIS A 148 14.57 3.80 16.11
N LEU A 149 13.24 3.68 16.19
CA LEU A 149 12.56 2.39 16.10
C LEU A 149 12.69 1.77 14.70
N LEU A 150 12.50 2.56 13.63
CA LEU A 150 12.64 2.06 12.27
C LEU A 150 14.08 1.66 11.90
N ALA A 151 15.07 2.26 12.56
CA ALA A 151 16.48 1.90 12.39
C ALA A 151 16.90 0.65 13.19
N SER A 152 16.07 0.15 14.10
CA SER A 152 16.41 -0.97 14.98
C SER A 152 16.16 -2.33 14.32
N GLU A 153 17.23 -3.08 14.01
CA GLU A 153 17.18 -4.45 13.46
C GLU A 153 16.48 -5.47 14.39
N GLN A 154 16.38 -5.19 15.68
CA GLN A 154 15.82 -6.10 16.69
C GLN A 154 14.32 -5.88 16.94
N ALA A 155 13.66 -5.03 16.16
CA ALA A 155 12.25 -4.72 16.37
C ALA A 155 11.34 -5.81 15.79
N ASP A 156 10.31 -6.19 16.54
CA ASP A 156 9.26 -7.11 16.11
C ASP A 156 8.51 -6.56 14.88
N GLU A 157 8.43 -7.36 13.82
CA GLU A 157 7.78 -7.00 12.54
C GLU A 157 6.32 -6.55 12.73
N ALA A 158 5.56 -7.26 13.58
CA ALA A 158 4.17 -6.91 13.84
C ALA A 158 4.06 -5.53 14.50
N TRP A 159 4.99 -5.22 15.40
CA TRP A 159 5.05 -3.92 16.05
C TRP A 159 5.52 -2.81 15.11
N ILE A 160 6.52 -3.05 14.27
CA ILE A 160 6.96 -2.09 13.24
C ILE A 160 5.82 -1.76 12.28
N GLY A 161 5.09 -2.77 11.81
CA GLY A 161 3.91 -2.58 10.97
C GLY A 161 2.86 -1.69 11.63
N LYS A 162 2.55 -1.95 12.91
CA LYS A 162 1.63 -1.13 13.70
C LYS A 162 2.11 0.31 13.81
N VAL A 163 3.37 0.54 14.15
CA VAL A 163 3.96 1.88 14.31
C VAL A 163 3.91 2.68 13.02
N VAL A 164 4.30 2.09 11.89
CA VAL A 164 4.24 2.73 10.56
C VAL A 164 2.80 3.15 10.23
N GLN A 165 1.82 2.26 10.44
CA GLN A 165 0.42 2.57 10.21
C GLN A 165 -0.09 3.69 11.12
N THR A 166 0.27 3.66 12.41
CA THR A 166 -0.09 4.70 13.37
C THR A 166 0.49 6.05 12.94
N GLY A 167 1.77 6.12 12.57
CA GLY A 167 2.42 7.35 12.10
C GLY A 167 1.75 7.93 10.86
N LEU A 168 1.50 7.10 9.84
CA LEU A 168 0.84 7.51 8.58
C LEU A 168 -0.62 7.95 8.75
N THR A 169 -1.28 7.48 9.80
CA THR A 169 -2.67 7.86 10.14
C THR A 169 -2.72 9.10 11.03
N TYR A 170 -1.76 9.23 11.95
CA TYR A 170 -1.71 10.29 12.94
C TYR A 170 -1.20 11.62 12.36
N ASP A 171 0.00 11.62 11.78
CA ASP A 171 0.62 12.81 11.17
C ASP A 171 1.54 12.38 10.02
N ARG A 172 0.92 12.03 8.88
CA ARG A 172 1.65 11.53 7.70
C ARG A 172 2.80 12.43 7.28
N ALA A 173 2.56 13.73 7.21
CA ALA A 173 3.55 14.69 6.72
C ALA A 173 4.83 14.68 7.59
N ARG A 174 4.69 14.38 8.88
CA ARG A 174 5.81 14.28 9.83
C ARG A 174 6.61 12.99 9.69
N TYR A 175 5.93 11.84 9.54
CA TYR A 175 6.59 10.53 9.64
C TYR A 175 6.95 9.91 8.29
N GLU A 176 6.34 10.37 7.19
CA GLU A 176 6.58 9.80 5.88
C GLU A 176 8.05 9.85 5.45
N GLU A 177 8.73 10.95 5.69
CA GLU A 177 10.15 11.10 5.35
C GLU A 177 11.01 10.00 6.01
N ALA A 178 10.76 9.75 7.31
CA ALA A 178 11.44 8.70 8.06
C ALA A 178 11.14 7.29 7.52
N ILE A 179 9.89 7.04 7.10
CA ILE A 179 9.47 5.76 6.50
C ILE A 179 10.18 5.54 5.17
N LEU A 180 10.19 6.55 4.28
CA LEU A 180 10.84 6.46 2.98
C LEU A 180 12.37 6.35 3.11
N ALA A 181 12.97 7.04 4.08
CA ALA A 181 14.42 6.98 4.34
C ALA A 181 14.87 5.59 4.85
N ASN A 182 14.02 4.89 5.60
CA ASN A 182 14.31 3.56 6.14
C ASN A 182 13.66 2.43 5.33
N TRP A 183 13.13 2.71 4.12
CA TRP A 183 12.32 1.76 3.36
C TRP A 183 12.97 0.38 3.19
N ALA A 184 14.25 0.35 2.84
CA ALA A 184 15.00 -0.89 2.63
C ALA A 184 15.13 -1.77 3.89
N ASN A 185 15.05 -1.17 5.07
CA ASN A 185 15.14 -1.88 6.36
C ASN A 185 13.77 -2.38 6.84
N LEU A 186 12.68 -1.91 6.23
CA LEU A 186 11.33 -2.35 6.61
C LEU A 186 11.07 -3.79 6.14
N PRO A 187 10.41 -4.62 6.96
CA PRO A 187 9.94 -5.93 6.51
C PRO A 187 9.05 -5.81 5.27
N ALA A 188 9.10 -6.81 4.38
CA ALA A 188 8.36 -6.77 3.11
C ALA A 188 6.85 -6.61 3.30
N SER A 189 6.28 -7.25 4.34
CA SER A 189 4.85 -7.11 4.68
C SER A 189 4.50 -5.66 5.06
N VAL A 190 5.40 -4.99 5.79
CA VAL A 190 5.24 -3.59 6.23
C VAL A 190 5.35 -2.65 5.06
N GLN A 191 6.34 -2.83 4.18
CA GLN A 191 6.48 -2.07 2.93
C GLN A 191 5.17 -2.09 2.14
N LEU A 192 4.61 -3.29 1.90
CA LEU A 192 3.34 -3.45 1.17
C LEU A 192 2.18 -2.72 1.87
N SER A 193 2.07 -2.84 3.20
CA SER A 193 1.00 -2.18 3.96
C SER A 193 1.14 -0.65 4.01
N ALA A 194 2.35 -0.12 3.86
CA ALA A 194 2.63 1.32 3.88
C ALA A 194 2.27 2.02 2.56
N ILE A 195 2.20 1.28 1.45
CA ILE A 195 1.91 1.85 0.12
C ILE A 195 0.52 2.48 0.12
N GLU A 196 -0.56 1.77 0.44
CA GLU A 196 -1.90 2.33 0.30
C GLU A 196 -2.12 3.64 1.10
N PRO A 197 -1.66 3.79 2.36
CA PRO A 197 -1.74 5.06 3.05
C PRO A 197 -0.93 6.19 2.40
N LEU A 198 0.30 5.91 1.93
CA LEU A 198 1.16 6.89 1.26
C LEU A 198 0.56 7.42 -0.04
N THR A 199 -0.34 6.66 -0.65
CA THR A 199 -0.86 6.95 -1.99
C THR A 199 -2.20 7.67 -1.98
N ARG A 200 -2.75 7.90 -0.78
CA ARG A 200 -4.01 8.64 -0.57
C ARG A 200 -3.86 10.16 -0.68
N GLN A 201 -2.65 10.71 -0.53
CA GLN A 201 -2.40 12.16 -0.61
C GLN A 201 -1.44 12.49 -1.75
N ALA A 202 -1.72 13.56 -2.49
CA ALA A 202 -0.92 13.98 -3.64
C ALA A 202 0.56 14.20 -3.34
N GLY A 203 0.87 14.94 -2.26
CA GLY A 203 2.26 15.21 -1.88
C GLY A 203 3.04 13.94 -1.52
N SER A 204 2.41 13.01 -0.80
CA SER A 204 3.03 11.75 -0.41
C SER A 204 3.26 10.82 -1.59
N MET A 205 2.27 10.75 -2.47
CA MET A 205 2.36 10.02 -3.73
C MET A 205 3.53 10.52 -4.58
N ARG A 206 3.71 11.84 -4.72
CA ARG A 206 4.82 12.39 -5.50
C ARG A 206 6.19 11.98 -4.94
N ARG A 207 6.35 12.00 -3.61
CA ARG A 207 7.57 11.51 -2.94
C ARG A 207 7.80 10.02 -3.15
N LEU A 208 6.73 9.23 -3.14
CA LEU A 208 6.80 7.80 -3.45
C LEU A 208 7.24 7.56 -4.89
N VAL A 209 6.68 8.29 -5.86
CA VAL A 209 7.09 8.25 -7.27
C VAL A 209 8.56 8.62 -7.42
N GLN A 210 9.02 9.68 -6.77
CA GLN A 210 10.44 10.06 -6.77
C GLN A 210 11.33 8.99 -6.14
N ALA A 211 10.90 8.37 -5.03
CA ALA A 211 11.66 7.28 -4.40
C ALA A 211 11.78 6.04 -5.30
N VAL A 212 10.78 5.76 -6.13
CA VAL A 212 10.87 4.72 -7.17
C VAL A 212 11.81 5.16 -8.30
N ALA A 213 11.71 6.40 -8.77
CA ALA A 213 12.60 6.96 -9.79
C ALA A 213 14.08 6.92 -9.36
N ASP A 214 14.35 7.20 -8.08
CA ASP A 214 15.67 7.14 -7.45
C ASP A 214 16.17 5.70 -7.22
N GLY A 215 15.35 4.67 -7.47
CA GLY A 215 15.68 3.26 -7.23
C GLY A 215 15.66 2.85 -5.75
N LYS A 216 15.17 3.71 -4.83
CA LYS A 216 15.04 3.39 -3.40
C LYS A 216 13.89 2.42 -3.12
N ILE A 217 12.86 2.45 -3.97
CA ILE A 217 11.68 1.59 -3.87
C ILE A 217 11.53 0.83 -5.18
N GLN A 218 11.27 -0.47 -5.09
CA GLN A 218 11.05 -1.29 -6.28
C GLN A 218 9.73 -0.89 -6.95
N ARG A 219 9.79 -0.61 -8.25
CA ARG A 219 8.63 -0.20 -9.07
C ARG A 219 7.46 -1.20 -9.01
N ASP A 220 7.77 -2.49 -8.86
CA ASP A 220 6.83 -3.61 -8.88
C ASP A 220 5.96 -3.66 -7.60
N LEU A 221 6.34 -2.92 -6.55
CA LEU A 221 5.53 -2.78 -5.34
C LEU A 221 4.27 -1.91 -5.57
N ILE A 222 4.29 -1.04 -6.58
CA ILE A 222 3.13 -0.23 -6.94
C ILE A 222 2.25 -1.01 -7.91
N ASN A 223 1.04 -1.34 -7.48
CA ASN A 223 0.09 -2.08 -8.31
C ASN A 223 -0.55 -1.20 -9.41
N THR A 224 -1.08 -1.86 -10.43
CA THR A 224 -1.62 -1.19 -11.61
C THR A 224 -2.85 -0.33 -11.33
N ASN A 225 -3.75 -0.77 -10.44
CA ASN A 225 -4.93 0.00 -10.06
C ASN A 225 -4.52 1.36 -9.46
N GLN A 226 -3.45 1.34 -8.67
CA GLN A 226 -2.91 2.52 -8.04
C GLN A 226 -2.31 3.47 -9.09
N LEU A 227 -1.54 2.96 -10.05
CA LEU A 227 -1.03 3.74 -11.18
C LEU A 227 -2.16 4.37 -12.01
N GLN A 228 -3.21 3.62 -12.34
CA GLN A 228 -4.36 4.15 -13.07
C GLN A 228 -5.09 5.26 -12.29
N LYS A 229 -5.28 5.06 -10.99
CA LYS A 229 -5.89 6.07 -10.12
C LYS A 229 -5.09 7.37 -10.14
N TRP A 230 -3.76 7.29 -10.21
CA TRP A 230 -2.91 8.48 -10.25
C TRP A 230 -2.81 9.12 -11.64
N ALA A 231 -2.70 8.30 -12.68
CA ALA A 231 -2.71 8.75 -14.06
C ALA A 231 -4.04 9.44 -14.43
N SER A 232 -5.13 9.11 -13.74
CA SER A 232 -6.43 9.78 -13.87
C SER A 232 -6.55 11.10 -13.08
N SER A 233 -5.55 11.49 -12.30
CA SER A 233 -5.56 12.76 -11.55
C SER A 233 -5.57 13.98 -12.48
N SER A 234 -5.89 15.16 -11.94
CA SER A 234 -5.81 16.42 -12.69
C SER A 234 -4.42 17.07 -12.66
N GLN A 235 -3.44 16.49 -11.97
CA GLN A 235 -2.09 17.05 -11.80
C GLN A 235 -1.21 16.61 -12.97
N GLN A 236 -0.82 17.56 -13.82
CA GLN A 236 -0.08 17.26 -15.04
C GLN A 236 1.35 16.81 -14.74
N GLU A 237 2.02 17.45 -13.77
CA GLU A 237 3.39 17.13 -13.37
C GLU A 237 3.50 15.69 -12.86
N LEU A 238 2.50 15.24 -12.09
CA LEU A 238 2.46 13.88 -11.61
C LEU A 238 2.30 12.86 -12.75
N LYS A 239 1.47 13.17 -13.76
CA LYS A 239 1.32 12.26 -14.92
C LYS A 239 2.64 12.11 -15.66
N GLU A 240 3.34 13.21 -15.88
CA GLU A 240 4.64 13.21 -16.54
C GLU A 240 5.68 12.41 -15.75
N GLU A 241 5.73 12.57 -14.42
CA GLU A 241 6.60 11.78 -13.56
C GLU A 241 6.24 10.28 -13.60
N LEU A 242 4.95 9.93 -13.59
CA LEU A 242 4.49 8.55 -13.71
C LEU A 242 4.85 7.95 -15.07
N GLU A 243 4.69 8.70 -16.15
CA GLU A 243 5.04 8.26 -17.50
C GLU A 243 6.54 8.08 -17.67
N GLN A 244 7.36 8.89 -16.99
CA GLN A 244 8.82 8.71 -16.98
C GLN A 244 9.23 7.41 -16.27
N VAL A 245 8.60 7.09 -15.14
CA VAL A 245 8.98 5.94 -14.30
C VAL A 245 8.37 4.62 -14.80
N TRP A 246 7.07 4.61 -15.10
CA TRP A 246 6.32 3.40 -15.49
C TRP A 246 5.93 3.36 -16.97
N GLY A 247 6.02 4.47 -17.71
CA GLY A 247 5.59 4.54 -19.10
C GLY A 247 4.11 4.88 -19.27
N LYS A 248 3.55 4.58 -20.44
CA LYS A 248 2.16 4.91 -20.76
C LYS A 248 1.21 4.08 -19.90
N VAL A 249 0.36 4.74 -19.12
CA VAL A 249 -0.70 4.11 -18.32
C VAL A 249 -2.05 4.42 -18.96
N ARG A 250 -2.82 3.39 -19.30
CA ARG A 250 -4.16 3.58 -19.86
C ARG A 250 -5.13 4.04 -18.78
N VAL A 251 -5.58 5.28 -18.89
CA VAL A 251 -6.57 5.88 -17.96
C VAL A 251 -8.00 5.40 -18.25
N ALA A 252 -8.35 5.23 -19.53
CA ALA A 252 -9.67 4.77 -19.92
C ALA A 252 -9.91 3.33 -19.46
N GLN A 253 -11.07 3.08 -18.85
CA GLN A 253 -11.45 1.74 -18.43
C GLN A 253 -11.71 0.83 -19.63
N ASN A 254 -11.14 -0.36 -19.61
CA ASN A 254 -11.50 -1.44 -20.51
C ASN A 254 -12.24 -2.51 -19.70
N VAL A 255 -13.56 -2.34 -19.54
CA VAL A 255 -14.40 -3.21 -18.71
C VAL A 255 -14.33 -4.67 -19.16
N ALA A 256 -14.17 -4.93 -20.46
CA ALA A 256 -14.02 -6.29 -20.97
C ALA A 256 -12.73 -6.94 -20.49
N ARG A 257 -11.59 -6.24 -20.56
CA ARG A 257 -10.30 -6.75 -20.05
C ARG A 257 -10.29 -6.89 -18.54
N GLN A 258 -10.85 -5.92 -17.81
CA GLN A 258 -10.98 -6.00 -16.35
C GLN A 258 -11.77 -7.24 -15.91
N LYS A 259 -12.87 -7.57 -16.61
CA LYS A 259 -13.63 -8.80 -16.33
C LYS A 259 -12.79 -10.05 -16.57
N VAL A 260 -12.02 -10.11 -17.66
CA VAL A 260 -11.13 -11.25 -17.93
C VAL A 260 -10.08 -11.42 -16.84
N VAL A 261 -9.41 -10.34 -16.44
CA VAL A 261 -8.42 -10.35 -15.34
C VAL A 261 -9.08 -10.86 -14.05
N GLN A 262 -10.25 -10.32 -13.71
CA GLN A 262 -10.97 -10.71 -12.49
C GLN A 262 -11.40 -12.18 -12.51
N SER A 263 -11.96 -12.66 -13.63
CA SER A 263 -12.37 -14.05 -13.79
C SER A 263 -11.17 -15.00 -13.73
N ALA A 264 -10.04 -14.63 -14.36
CA ALA A 264 -8.81 -15.40 -14.26
C ALA A 264 -8.28 -15.46 -12.82
N LEU A 265 -8.24 -14.34 -12.10
CA LEU A 265 -7.82 -14.34 -10.69
C LEU A 265 -8.72 -15.19 -9.79
N GLN A 266 -10.04 -15.16 -10.00
CA GLN A 266 -10.98 -16.04 -9.28
C GLN A 266 -10.67 -17.51 -9.58
N ASN A 267 -10.46 -17.83 -10.85
CA ASN A 267 -10.13 -19.18 -11.31
C ASN A 267 -8.78 -19.68 -10.74
N LEU A 268 -7.77 -18.81 -10.69
CA LEU A 268 -6.45 -19.10 -10.10
C LEU A 268 -6.54 -19.35 -8.59
N ARG A 269 -7.42 -18.63 -7.88
CA ARG A 269 -7.58 -18.76 -6.41
C ARG A 269 -8.46 -19.92 -5.96
N ALA A 270 -9.45 -20.30 -6.76
CA ALA A 270 -10.44 -21.32 -6.38
C ALA A 270 -10.22 -22.68 -7.07
N GLY A 271 -9.26 -22.77 -8.00
CA GLY A 271 -9.04 -23.93 -8.85
C GLY A 271 -8.13 -25.00 -8.26
N SER A 272 -8.02 -26.10 -9.00
CA SER A 272 -6.98 -27.09 -8.76
C SER A 272 -5.58 -26.50 -9.00
N PRO A 273 -4.55 -27.01 -8.32
CA PRO A 273 -3.17 -26.57 -8.52
C PRO A 273 -2.71 -26.71 -9.98
N GLY A 274 -1.90 -25.76 -10.44
CA GLY A 274 -1.24 -25.80 -11.74
C GLY A 274 0.08 -26.56 -11.71
N SER A 275 0.47 -27.15 -12.85
CA SER A 275 1.76 -27.81 -13.03
C SER A 275 2.76 -26.86 -13.68
N ALA A 276 3.82 -26.50 -12.96
CA ALA A 276 4.85 -25.61 -13.47
C ALA A 276 5.63 -26.20 -14.66
N SER A 277 5.77 -27.53 -14.75
CA SER A 277 6.41 -28.20 -15.89
C SER A 277 5.55 -28.11 -17.16
N ARG A 278 4.22 -28.31 -17.06
CA ARG A 278 3.31 -28.05 -18.18
C ARG A 278 3.25 -26.56 -18.52
N GLY A 279 3.32 -25.69 -17.51
CA GLY A 279 3.36 -24.24 -17.69
C GLY A 279 4.56 -23.75 -18.50
N ALA A 280 5.72 -24.38 -18.32
CA ALA A 280 6.91 -24.07 -19.11
C ALA A 280 6.68 -24.31 -20.61
N LEU A 281 5.90 -25.34 -20.98
CA LEU A 281 5.54 -25.62 -22.38
C LEU A 281 4.57 -24.56 -22.93
N VAL A 282 3.62 -24.10 -22.11
CA VAL A 282 2.71 -23.00 -22.49
C VAL A 282 3.51 -21.70 -22.70
N PHE A 283 4.45 -21.38 -21.80
CA PHE A 283 5.34 -20.23 -21.94
C PHE A 283 6.15 -20.31 -23.24
N GLU A 284 6.73 -21.47 -23.54
CA GLU A 284 7.49 -21.68 -24.78
C GLU A 284 6.63 -21.45 -26.02
N ARG A 285 5.39 -21.96 -26.04
CA ARG A 285 4.46 -21.80 -27.17
C ARG A 285 3.98 -20.36 -27.35
N VAL A 286 3.61 -19.68 -26.27
CA VAL A 286 2.83 -18.43 -26.33
C VAL A 286 3.67 -17.18 -26.05
N CYS A 287 4.63 -17.28 -25.13
CA CYS A 287 5.31 -16.10 -24.58
C CYS A 287 6.75 -15.94 -25.09
N SER A 288 7.43 -17.05 -25.40
CA SER A 288 8.88 -17.05 -25.69
C SER A 288 9.28 -16.29 -26.96
N GLN A 289 8.33 -16.05 -27.87
CA GLN A 289 8.53 -15.25 -29.08
C GLN A 289 8.88 -13.78 -28.79
N CYS A 290 8.48 -13.30 -27.61
CA CYS A 290 8.66 -11.91 -27.21
C CYS A 290 9.37 -11.75 -25.86
N HIS A 291 9.20 -12.68 -24.92
CA HIS A 291 9.75 -12.56 -23.58
C HIS A 291 10.82 -13.60 -23.29
N ARG A 292 11.88 -13.14 -22.60
CA ARG A 292 12.86 -14.01 -21.97
C ARG A 292 12.42 -14.35 -20.56
N PHE A 293 12.52 -15.62 -20.18
CA PHE A 293 12.34 -16.07 -18.81
C PHE A 293 13.38 -17.13 -18.50
N ARG A 294 14.23 -16.86 -17.50
CA ARG A 294 15.30 -17.75 -17.05
C ARG A 294 16.20 -18.22 -18.19
N GLY A 295 16.59 -17.28 -19.05
CA GLY A 295 17.46 -17.53 -20.19
C GLY A 295 16.79 -18.14 -21.42
N LYS A 296 15.49 -18.44 -21.40
CA LYS A 296 14.74 -18.98 -22.55
C LYS A 296 13.85 -17.93 -23.20
N GLY A 297 13.76 -17.93 -24.53
CA GLY A 297 12.95 -16.99 -25.32
C GLY A 297 13.74 -15.78 -25.84
N PHE A 298 13.03 -14.82 -26.43
CA PHE A 298 13.61 -13.60 -27.01
C PHE A 298 13.40 -12.37 -26.14
N GLU A 299 14.24 -11.36 -26.32
CA GLU A 299 14.16 -10.09 -25.58
C GLU A 299 13.54 -8.99 -26.47
N VAL A 300 12.29 -9.20 -26.91
CA VAL A 300 11.49 -8.17 -27.60
C VAL A 300 10.75 -7.32 -26.58
N GLY A 301 10.01 -7.97 -25.69
CA GLY A 301 9.54 -7.42 -24.43
C GLY A 301 10.58 -7.60 -23.32
N PRO A 302 10.26 -7.18 -22.08
CA PRO A 302 11.16 -7.32 -20.95
C PRO A 302 11.49 -8.78 -20.65
N ASP A 303 12.70 -9.02 -20.13
CA ASP A 303 13.02 -10.26 -19.42
C ASP A 303 12.19 -10.31 -18.13
N ILE A 304 11.26 -11.27 -18.07
CA ILE A 304 10.30 -11.41 -16.97
C ILE A 304 10.83 -12.26 -15.81
N THR A 305 12.12 -12.62 -15.81
CA THR A 305 12.72 -13.39 -14.70
C THR A 305 12.55 -12.67 -13.36
N ASN A 306 12.85 -11.36 -13.36
CA ASN A 306 12.80 -10.49 -12.18
C ASN A 306 11.95 -9.22 -12.39
N ASN A 307 11.14 -9.18 -13.45
CA ASN A 307 10.35 -7.99 -13.80
C ASN A 307 8.90 -8.35 -14.06
N GLY A 308 7.97 -7.52 -13.59
CA GLY A 308 6.56 -7.63 -13.94
C GLY A 308 5.84 -8.79 -13.25
N ARG A 309 6.43 -9.30 -12.16
CA ARG A 309 5.92 -10.43 -11.35
C ARG A 309 5.87 -10.11 -9.84
N GLY A 310 5.68 -8.83 -9.47
CA GLY A 310 5.73 -8.40 -8.06
C GLY A 310 4.67 -9.05 -7.16
N ASN A 311 3.52 -9.42 -7.72
CA ASN A 311 2.47 -10.22 -7.07
C ASN A 311 1.56 -10.85 -8.13
N LEU A 312 0.69 -11.77 -7.71
CA LEU A 312 -0.24 -12.48 -8.59
C LEU A 312 -1.16 -11.53 -9.39
N GLU A 313 -1.70 -10.49 -8.76
CA GLU A 313 -2.62 -9.54 -9.38
C GLU A 313 -1.94 -8.73 -10.48
N GLN A 314 -0.72 -8.27 -10.23
CA GLN A 314 0.09 -7.54 -11.20
C GLN A 314 0.49 -8.45 -12.36
N LEU A 315 0.92 -9.69 -12.09
CA LEU A 315 1.22 -10.67 -13.13
C LEU A 315 0.01 -10.94 -14.03
N ALA A 316 -1.17 -11.16 -13.42
CA ALA A 316 -2.40 -11.39 -14.16
C ALA A 316 -2.80 -10.19 -15.02
N SER A 317 -2.68 -8.98 -14.46
CA SER A 317 -2.92 -7.74 -15.17
C SER A 317 -1.98 -7.56 -16.36
N ASN A 318 -0.68 -7.80 -16.18
CA ASN A 318 0.32 -7.64 -17.24
C ASN A 318 0.09 -8.61 -18.41
N ILE A 319 -0.33 -9.85 -18.13
CA ILE A 319 -0.57 -10.87 -19.15
C ILE A 319 -1.89 -10.66 -19.89
N LEU A 320 -2.97 -10.37 -19.16
CA LEU A 320 -4.33 -10.39 -19.69
C LEU A 320 -4.81 -9.01 -20.17
N ASP A 321 -4.14 -7.95 -19.73
CA ASP A 321 -4.35 -6.57 -20.17
C ASP A 321 -3.01 -5.86 -20.47
N PRO A 322 -2.25 -6.30 -21.49
CA PRO A 322 -0.88 -5.84 -21.73
C PRO A 322 -0.77 -4.36 -22.14
N SER A 323 -1.86 -3.72 -22.58
CA SER A 323 -1.88 -2.28 -22.91
C SER A 323 -2.22 -1.40 -21.71
N LEU A 324 -2.39 -1.98 -20.52
CA LEU A 324 -2.75 -1.22 -19.33
C LEU A 324 -1.61 -0.34 -18.82
N VAL A 325 -0.39 -0.89 -18.81
CA VAL A 325 0.85 -0.17 -18.50
C VAL A 325 1.92 -0.63 -19.50
N ILE A 326 2.45 0.31 -20.27
CA ILE A 326 3.46 0.05 -21.28
C ILE A 326 4.74 0.78 -20.90
N GLY A 327 5.74 0.01 -20.47
CA GLY A 327 7.04 0.55 -20.06
C GLY A 327 7.70 1.42 -21.14
N PRO A 328 8.45 2.48 -20.78
CA PRO A 328 9.00 3.43 -21.76
C PRO A 328 9.83 2.76 -22.86
N ALA A 329 10.68 1.81 -22.49
CA ALA A 329 11.54 1.05 -23.41
C ALA A 329 10.77 0.08 -24.33
N PHE A 330 9.48 -0.16 -24.09
CA PHE A 330 8.66 -1.14 -24.81
C PHE A 330 7.45 -0.50 -25.51
N GLN A 331 7.43 0.83 -25.63
CA GLN A 331 6.42 1.52 -26.42
C GLN A 331 6.62 1.23 -27.91
N ALA A 332 5.70 0.47 -28.49
CA ALA A 332 5.79 0.06 -29.88
C ALA A 332 5.75 1.27 -30.84
N ARG A 333 6.45 1.12 -31.96
CA ARG A 333 6.37 2.00 -33.12
C ARG A 333 5.58 1.29 -34.21
N MET A 334 4.64 2.00 -34.82
CA MET A 334 3.99 1.62 -36.06
C MET A 334 4.71 2.35 -37.19
N LEU A 335 5.29 1.60 -38.12
CA LEU A 335 6.06 2.12 -39.24
C LEU A 335 5.36 1.69 -40.53
N LEU A 336 4.94 2.66 -41.34
CA LEU A 336 4.51 2.45 -42.72
C LEU A 336 5.71 2.72 -43.63
N THR A 337 6.10 1.73 -44.42
CA THR A 337 7.17 1.87 -45.39
C THR A 337 6.66 2.48 -46.70
N VAL A 338 7.55 3.07 -47.49
CA VAL A 338 7.21 3.61 -48.83
C VAL A 338 6.68 2.54 -49.79
N ASP A 339 7.02 1.27 -49.56
CA ASP A 339 6.53 0.11 -50.32
C ASP A 339 5.13 -0.35 -49.87
N GLY A 340 4.57 0.28 -48.83
CA GLY A 340 3.23 0.01 -48.29
C GLY A 340 3.18 -1.04 -47.18
N ASP A 341 4.31 -1.59 -46.74
CA ASP A 341 4.35 -2.51 -45.61
C ASP A 341 4.12 -1.77 -44.29
N LEU A 342 3.18 -2.29 -43.48
CA LEU A 342 2.92 -1.80 -42.13
C LEU A 342 3.57 -2.72 -41.09
N LEU A 343 4.55 -2.19 -40.38
CA LEU A 343 5.34 -2.92 -39.39
C LEU A 343 5.06 -2.40 -37.98
N SER A 344 5.10 -3.30 -37.01
CA SER A 344 5.06 -2.97 -35.58
C SER A 344 6.30 -3.53 -34.91
N GLY A 345 7.02 -2.69 -34.17
CA GLY A 345 8.26 -3.07 -33.52
C GLY A 345 8.64 -2.19 -32.35
N ILE A 346 9.60 -2.64 -31.55
CA ILE A 346 10.18 -1.88 -30.46
C ILE A 346 11.37 -1.09 -30.98
N LEU A 347 11.41 0.22 -30.70
CA LEU A 347 12.54 1.06 -31.07
C LEU A 347 13.78 0.66 -30.27
N VAL A 348 14.84 0.22 -30.95
CA VAL A 348 16.10 -0.20 -30.31
C VAL A 348 17.30 0.65 -30.73
N GLY A 349 17.13 1.52 -31.72
CA GLY A 349 18.11 2.51 -32.12
C GLY A 349 17.50 3.53 -33.08
N GLU A 350 17.95 4.77 -33.01
CA GLU A 350 17.63 5.79 -34.00
C GLU A 350 18.77 6.79 -34.16
N SER A 351 18.89 7.36 -35.35
CA SER A 351 19.73 8.51 -35.66
C SER A 351 19.00 9.42 -36.64
N GLU A 352 19.61 10.53 -37.07
CA GLU A 352 19.02 11.38 -38.11
C GLU A 352 18.74 10.61 -39.42
N ARG A 353 19.50 9.53 -39.70
CA ARG A 353 19.40 8.77 -40.95
C ARG A 353 18.58 7.50 -40.84
N TYR A 354 18.52 6.85 -39.68
CA TYR A 354 17.92 5.51 -39.58
C TYR A 354 17.02 5.33 -38.36
N ILE A 355 16.13 4.35 -38.46
CA ILE A 355 15.36 3.75 -37.38
C ILE A 355 15.65 2.26 -37.33
N GLN A 356 15.99 1.73 -36.16
CA GLN A 356 16.09 0.30 -35.92
C GLN A 356 14.92 -0.18 -35.07
N LEU A 357 14.13 -1.09 -35.62
CA LEU A 357 13.03 -1.74 -34.93
C LEU A 357 13.38 -3.21 -34.64
N LYS A 358 13.19 -3.62 -33.39
CA LYS A 358 13.17 -5.02 -32.98
C LYS A 358 11.74 -5.54 -33.14
N LEU A 359 11.57 -6.49 -34.05
CA LEU A 359 10.31 -7.15 -34.38
C LEU A 359 10.11 -8.42 -33.54
N GLN A 360 8.94 -9.05 -33.69
CA GLN A 360 8.64 -10.36 -33.10
C GLN A 360 9.74 -11.39 -33.44
N GLY A 361 10.08 -12.27 -32.47
CA GLY A 361 11.15 -13.26 -32.64
C GLY A 361 12.57 -12.66 -32.53
N GLY A 362 12.70 -11.39 -32.13
CA GLY A 362 13.98 -10.76 -31.84
C GLY A 362 14.74 -10.22 -33.07
N LYS A 363 14.15 -10.27 -34.26
CA LYS A 363 14.76 -9.73 -35.49
C LYS A 363 14.88 -8.21 -35.39
N ILE A 364 16.07 -7.67 -35.57
CA ILE A 364 16.30 -6.23 -35.70
C ILE A 364 16.34 -5.89 -37.19
N VAL A 365 15.57 -4.87 -37.59
CA VAL A 365 15.55 -4.33 -38.94
C VAL A 365 15.84 -2.84 -38.87
N GLU A 366 16.74 -2.38 -39.71
CA GLU A 366 17.07 -0.97 -39.90
C GLU A 366 16.33 -0.43 -41.12
N PHE A 367 15.82 0.79 -41.01
CA PHE A 367 15.14 1.53 -42.06
C PHE A 367 15.78 2.90 -42.20
N ASP A 368 16.13 3.31 -43.41
CA ASP A 368 16.51 4.68 -43.74
C ASP A 368 15.28 5.59 -43.64
N ARG A 369 15.43 6.68 -42.88
CA ARG A 369 14.33 7.58 -42.52
C ARG A 369 13.73 8.30 -43.72
N GLU A 370 14.53 8.64 -44.71
CA GLU A 370 14.06 9.41 -45.88
C GLU A 370 13.63 8.51 -47.03
N GLN A 371 14.31 7.37 -47.18
CA GLN A 371 14.11 6.51 -48.35
C GLN A 371 13.08 5.40 -48.11
N GLU A 372 12.95 4.89 -46.89
CA GLU A 372 12.15 3.68 -46.61
C GLU A 372 10.92 3.94 -45.76
N ILE A 373 10.84 5.07 -45.03
CA ILE A 373 9.76 5.36 -44.08
C ILE A 373 8.79 6.41 -44.64
N GLU A 374 7.53 6.02 -44.82
CA GLU A 374 6.43 6.95 -45.14
C GLU A 374 5.83 7.56 -43.85
N GLU A 375 5.60 6.73 -42.83
CA GLU A 375 5.01 7.17 -41.57
C GLU A 375 5.63 6.43 -40.39
N LEU A 376 5.90 7.15 -39.29
CA LEU A 376 6.31 6.56 -38.02
C LEU A 376 5.49 7.15 -36.88
N LYS A 377 4.76 6.29 -36.16
CA LYS A 377 3.94 6.69 -35.01
C LYS A 377 4.27 5.86 -33.78
N VAL A 378 4.18 6.48 -32.61
CA VAL A 378 4.18 5.75 -31.33
C VAL A 378 2.80 5.15 -31.11
N SER A 379 2.73 3.84 -30.88
CA SER A 379 1.47 3.16 -30.59
C SER A 379 0.94 3.53 -29.20
N ASP A 380 -0.38 3.57 -29.07
CA ASP A 380 -1.07 3.64 -27.77
C ASP A 380 -1.42 2.25 -27.21
N LYS A 381 -1.13 1.19 -27.97
CA LYS A 381 -1.27 -0.21 -27.59
C LYS A 381 0.08 -0.89 -27.45
N SER A 382 0.14 -1.87 -26.56
CA SER A 382 1.29 -2.74 -26.43
C SER A 382 1.49 -3.57 -27.70
N MET A 383 2.75 -3.93 -27.99
CA MET A 383 3.07 -4.92 -29.02
C MET A 383 2.65 -6.34 -28.57
N MET A 384 2.52 -6.58 -27.26
CA MET A 384 2.00 -7.83 -26.73
C MET A 384 0.49 -7.93 -27.06
N PRO A 385 0.04 -9.00 -27.74
CA PRO A 385 -1.35 -9.13 -28.15
C PRO A 385 -2.32 -9.21 -26.96
N GLU A 386 -3.47 -8.57 -27.07
CA GLU A 386 -4.61 -8.86 -26.18
C GLU A 386 -5.29 -10.18 -26.60
N GLY A 387 -5.93 -10.88 -25.66
CA GLY A 387 -6.67 -12.12 -25.95
C GLY A 387 -5.83 -13.39 -25.96
N LEU A 388 -4.62 -13.37 -25.37
CA LEU A 388 -3.77 -14.56 -25.24
C LEU A 388 -4.46 -15.71 -24.49
N GLU A 389 -5.33 -15.38 -23.55
CA GLU A 389 -6.12 -16.36 -22.80
C GLU A 389 -7.01 -17.25 -23.69
N ALA A 390 -7.38 -16.77 -24.88
CA ALA A 390 -8.16 -17.56 -25.83
C ALA A 390 -7.33 -18.63 -26.57
N GLN A 391 -6.01 -18.58 -26.47
CA GLN A 391 -5.08 -19.55 -27.09
C GLN A 391 -4.70 -20.69 -26.13
N MET A 392 -5.35 -20.75 -24.97
CA MET A 392 -5.07 -21.73 -23.94
C MET A 392 -6.36 -22.16 -23.24
N THR A 393 -6.39 -23.41 -22.81
CA THR A 393 -7.43 -23.90 -21.90
C THR A 393 -7.28 -23.26 -20.52
N GLU A 394 -8.31 -23.32 -19.69
CA GLU A 394 -8.21 -22.84 -18.30
C GLU A 394 -7.10 -23.56 -17.51
N GLN A 395 -6.85 -24.84 -17.79
CA GLN A 395 -5.78 -25.58 -17.14
C GLN A 395 -4.40 -25.15 -17.63
N GLU A 396 -4.24 -24.90 -18.93
CA GLU A 396 -3.00 -24.35 -19.48
C GLU A 396 -2.70 -22.95 -18.94
N LEU A 397 -3.72 -22.11 -18.75
CA LEU A 397 -3.57 -20.81 -18.09
C LEU A 397 -3.08 -21.00 -16.64
N ARG A 398 -3.71 -21.89 -15.86
CA ARG A 398 -3.24 -22.20 -14.50
C ARG A 398 -1.80 -22.72 -14.48
N ASP A 399 -1.48 -23.65 -15.37
CA ASP A 399 -0.15 -24.23 -15.47
C ASP A 399 0.88 -23.13 -15.81
N LEU A 400 0.57 -22.22 -16.75
CA LEU A 400 1.41 -21.06 -17.06
C LEU A 400 1.66 -20.19 -15.83
N PHE A 401 0.61 -19.84 -15.08
CA PHE A 401 0.77 -19.05 -13.85
C PHE A 401 1.55 -19.81 -12.78
N ALA A 402 1.36 -21.12 -12.64
CA ALA A 402 2.13 -21.93 -11.70
C ALA A 402 3.63 -21.87 -12.01
N TYR A 403 4.00 -21.88 -13.30
CA TYR A 403 5.38 -21.69 -13.73
C TYR A 403 5.90 -20.26 -13.50
N LEU A 404 5.09 -19.26 -13.85
CA LEU A 404 5.45 -17.83 -13.73
C LEU A 404 5.36 -17.29 -12.30
N CYS A 405 4.80 -18.02 -11.33
CA CYS A 405 4.81 -17.61 -9.93
C CYS A 405 6.07 -18.08 -9.18
N LEU A 406 6.88 -18.99 -9.75
CA LEU A 406 8.07 -19.49 -9.09
C LEU A 406 9.13 -18.39 -8.92
N LEU A 407 9.73 -18.26 -7.74
CA LEU A 407 10.88 -17.38 -7.53
C LEU A 407 12.19 -18.06 -7.99
N LYS A 408 12.37 -19.35 -7.69
CA LYS A 408 13.55 -20.14 -8.08
C LYS A 408 13.30 -21.02 -9.32
N PRO A 409 14.34 -21.42 -10.08
CA PRO A 409 14.22 -22.31 -11.24
C PRO A 409 13.33 -23.54 -11.00
N LEU A 410 12.70 -24.04 -12.07
CA LEU A 410 11.88 -25.26 -11.99
C LEU A 410 12.74 -26.42 -11.47
N GLY A 411 12.24 -27.14 -10.46
CA GLY A 411 12.97 -28.24 -9.81
C GLY A 411 13.91 -27.82 -8.67
N ALA A 412 13.98 -26.53 -8.32
CA ALA A 412 14.64 -26.10 -7.09
C ALA A 412 13.85 -26.56 -5.86
N GLU A 413 14.55 -27.07 -4.84
CA GLU A 413 13.98 -27.34 -3.51
C GLU A 413 13.53 -26.03 -2.84
N ASP A 414 12.45 -26.11 -2.05
CA ASP A 414 11.85 -24.98 -1.31
C ASP A 414 11.60 -23.76 -2.20
N ASN A 415 10.85 -23.96 -3.27
CA ASN A 415 10.52 -22.89 -4.20
C ASN A 415 9.41 -22.00 -3.64
N GLU A 416 9.79 -20.81 -3.21
CA GLU A 416 8.83 -19.77 -2.82
C GLU A 416 8.10 -19.21 -4.04
N LEU A 417 6.87 -18.74 -3.80
CA LEU A 417 6.00 -18.15 -4.80
C LEU A 417 5.96 -16.63 -4.65
N ILE A 418 5.66 -15.93 -5.74
CA ILE A 418 5.40 -14.48 -5.68
C ILE A 418 4.25 -14.18 -4.70
N PRO A 419 4.25 -13.01 -4.04
CA PRO A 419 3.17 -12.61 -3.13
C PRO A 419 1.78 -12.68 -3.76
N GLY A 420 0.78 -13.04 -2.96
CA GLY A 420 -0.62 -13.15 -3.39
C GLY A 420 -0.97 -14.46 -4.10
N THR A 421 0.00 -15.32 -4.37
CA THR A 421 -0.25 -16.68 -4.88
C THR A 421 -0.85 -17.58 -3.79
N PRO A 422 -1.94 -18.31 -4.06
CA PRO A 422 -2.56 -19.19 -3.06
C PRO A 422 -1.63 -20.31 -2.58
N ASP A 423 -1.79 -20.71 -1.32
CA ASP A 423 -1.10 -21.87 -0.77
C ASP A 423 -1.46 -23.14 -1.55
N GLY A 424 -0.45 -23.95 -1.88
CA GLY A 424 -0.64 -25.18 -2.66
C GLY A 424 -1.01 -24.95 -4.14
N PHE A 425 -0.94 -23.72 -4.66
CA PHE A 425 -1.29 -23.42 -6.04
C PHE A 425 -0.40 -24.13 -7.08
N VAL A 426 0.85 -24.41 -6.74
CA VAL A 426 1.79 -25.11 -7.62
C VAL A 426 1.91 -26.56 -7.20
N GLN A 427 1.70 -27.49 -8.14
CA GLN A 427 1.95 -28.91 -7.92
C GLN A 427 3.45 -29.13 -7.64
N PRO A 428 3.80 -29.99 -6.67
CA PRO A 428 5.19 -30.35 -6.37
C PRO A 428 5.97 -30.84 -7.58
#